data_AF-A0A843FMA1-F1
#
_entry.id   AF-A0A843FMA1-F1
#
_cell.length_a   1.000
_cell.length_b   1.000
_cell.length_c   1.000
_cell.angle_alpha   90.00
_cell.angle_beta   90.00
_cell.angle_gamma   90.00
#
_symmetry.space_group_name_H-M   'P 1'
#
loop_
_entity.id
_entity.type
_entity.pdbx_description
1 polymer ?
#
loop_
_entity_poly.entity_id
_entity_poly.type
_entity_poly.pdbx_seq_one_letter_code
_entity_poly.pdbx_strand_id
1 'polypeptide(L)'
;DKITVGIMFTLSQVAYGNSGYIDAIVDCLESKGMQAIPVACSFDCMRSVGGTERIFETYFCREGKAIIDVLISETGYANINRADGVIPTIDEESCFRRLVDVPVIFGLAIHGQYHDFEQEKIGIKRSEFGSNVIYPELDGNVISVPISYTTKETGKEPIPIYERIDHLCRLAKAWGSLRRKPVKDRRVAIMMWQSRPNSGMIGGASGLDTIESISDLLKRLDSTGYIVENIPENGKALISEILENVTNDLDNSPIEYVRSKAVDLTPKKDYAEHYERISEWDRTMTEANWGEPVGDIMTDRDHIIIPGLLKGNVFVCYQPMRGWAEHMEQNTHDPLLFTQHQYNGYYWWIKHVFKADMIFHIGTHGTLEWLPGVNVGMSCKCNPDYVLDAVPNIYAYTINDPGEGVQCKRRIESVLIGHMPPALARADGYEYLDEVEVQLQDYFKFRSDSSEEMRKGLVSQIYEAAKQHNLLKDLGIDEETFDPDDFEEYIIPLHEYLSEVEDTLVRSDLHILGRVPQLQHYDEMIYTLMRLDNGEIKSLRDTFASNAGYDILELIENPSSMDEEGELNSEKLRAIDSSLREFIERLH
;
A
#
# COMPACT_ATOMS: atom_id res chain seq x y z
N ASP A 1 0.93 20.22 29.95
CA ASP A 1 -0.02 19.11 30.21
C ASP A 1 -1.11 18.92 29.14
N LYS A 2 -1.65 19.97 28.52
CA LYS A 2 -2.63 19.84 27.41
C LYS A 2 -1.96 19.64 26.05
N ILE A 3 -2.56 18.84 25.16
CA ILE A 3 -2.12 18.70 23.76
C ILE A 3 -2.21 20.07 23.10
N THR A 4 -1.15 20.49 22.40
CA THR A 4 -1.07 21.77 21.70
C THR A 4 -1.05 21.54 20.20
N VAL A 5 -1.95 22.20 19.48
CA VAL A 5 -2.14 22.07 18.04
C VAL A 5 -1.75 23.38 17.37
N GLY A 6 -0.75 23.35 16.49
CA GLY A 6 -0.46 24.46 15.60
C GLY A 6 -1.48 24.49 14.46
N ILE A 7 -1.91 25.67 14.04
CA ILE A 7 -2.75 25.83 12.83
C ILE A 7 -2.04 26.80 11.91
N MET A 8 -1.72 26.37 10.70
CA MET A 8 -1.04 27.20 9.70
C MET A 8 -1.98 27.47 8.54
N PHE A 9 -2.29 28.74 8.29
CA PHE A 9 -3.26 29.14 7.25
C PHE A 9 -2.84 30.44 6.56
N THR A 10 -3.48 30.79 5.46
CA THR A 10 -3.06 31.94 4.64
C THR A 10 -3.49 33.29 5.25
N LEU A 11 -2.59 34.27 5.23
CA LEU A 11 -2.83 35.63 5.71
C LEU A 11 -3.99 36.33 4.99
N SER A 12 -4.26 35.95 3.74
CA SER A 12 -5.42 36.42 2.99
C SER A 12 -6.74 36.14 3.72
N GLN A 13 -6.87 35.00 4.41
CA GLN A 13 -8.11 34.69 5.13
C GLN A 13 -8.38 35.72 6.24
N VAL A 14 -7.35 36.12 6.98
CA VAL A 14 -7.48 37.18 8.00
C VAL A 14 -7.71 38.54 7.36
N ALA A 15 -6.93 38.88 6.33
CA ALA A 15 -6.99 40.19 5.68
C ALA A 15 -8.35 40.49 5.04
N TYR A 16 -9.04 39.45 4.54
CA TYR A 16 -10.39 39.57 3.96
C TYR A 16 -11.52 39.32 4.96
N GLY A 17 -11.22 39.01 6.23
CA GLY A 17 -12.24 38.69 7.24
C GLY A 17 -12.90 37.31 7.05
N ASN A 18 -12.26 36.41 6.32
CA ASN A 18 -12.75 35.09 5.92
C ASN A 18 -12.24 33.96 6.84
N SER A 19 -11.84 34.26 8.08
CA SER A 19 -11.24 33.30 9.01
C SER A 19 -12.25 32.57 9.90
N GLY A 20 -13.56 32.73 9.70
CA GLY A 20 -14.57 32.17 10.60
C GLY A 20 -14.50 30.64 10.77
N TYR A 21 -14.07 29.91 9.74
CA TYR A 21 -13.84 28.47 9.86
C TYR A 21 -12.61 28.12 10.71
N ILE A 22 -11.58 28.98 10.75
CA ILE A 22 -10.42 28.82 11.63
C ILE A 22 -10.84 29.04 13.09
N ASP A 23 -11.69 30.03 13.35
CA ASP A 23 -12.25 30.25 14.69
C ASP A 23 -13.06 29.02 15.15
N ALA A 24 -13.86 28.42 14.27
CA ALA A 24 -14.58 27.18 14.56
C ALA A 24 -13.65 25.99 14.87
N ILE A 25 -12.49 25.89 14.22
CA ILE A 25 -11.46 24.88 14.55
C ILE A 25 -10.89 25.15 15.94
N VAL A 26 -10.51 26.41 16.23
CA VAL A 26 -9.96 26.80 17.54
C VAL A 26 -10.94 26.45 18.66
N ASP A 27 -12.21 26.86 18.53
CA ASP A 27 -13.26 26.57 19.50
C ASP A 27 -13.46 25.06 19.69
N CYS A 28 -13.43 24.29 18.60
CA CYS A 28 -13.56 22.83 18.66
C CYS A 28 -12.39 22.19 19.40
N LEU A 29 -11.14 22.61 19.12
CA LEU A 29 -9.95 22.11 19.79
C LEU A 29 -9.99 22.40 21.30
N GLU A 30 -10.34 23.64 21.67
CA GLU A 30 -10.43 24.07 23.07
C GLU A 30 -11.53 23.32 23.82
N SER A 31 -12.70 23.10 23.20
CA SER A 31 -13.79 22.33 23.79
C SER A 31 -13.39 20.88 24.12
N LYS A 32 -12.42 20.32 23.38
CA LYS A 32 -11.86 18.98 23.59
C LYS A 32 -10.67 18.95 24.55
N GLY A 33 -10.34 20.08 25.18
CA GLY A 33 -9.29 20.23 26.18
C GLY A 33 -7.88 20.44 25.61
N MET A 34 -7.77 20.80 24.34
CA MET A 34 -6.49 21.09 23.68
C MET A 34 -6.18 22.60 23.71
N GLN A 35 -4.98 22.98 23.29
CA GLN A 35 -4.56 24.37 23.08
C GLN A 35 -4.33 24.59 21.58
N ALA A 36 -4.76 25.72 21.05
CA ALA A 36 -4.54 26.07 19.64
C ALA A 36 -3.53 27.23 19.51
N ILE A 37 -2.65 27.14 18.51
CA ILE A 37 -1.75 28.24 18.11
C ILE A 37 -2.01 28.53 16.62
N PRO A 38 -2.96 29.44 16.30
CA PRO A 38 -3.22 29.84 14.92
C PRO A 38 -2.16 30.83 14.42
N VAL A 39 -1.55 30.52 13.27
CA VAL A 39 -0.51 31.33 12.63
C VAL A 39 -0.89 31.59 11.18
N ALA A 40 -1.14 32.87 10.87
CA ALA A 40 -1.41 33.36 9.54
C ALA A 40 -0.10 33.65 8.78
N CYS A 41 0.09 33.02 7.63
CA CYS A 41 1.33 33.07 6.85
C CYS A 41 1.09 33.71 5.49
N SER A 42 2.01 34.57 5.03
CA SER A 42 1.92 35.13 3.68
C SER A 42 2.31 34.09 2.63
N PHE A 43 1.77 34.23 1.43
CA PHE A 43 2.11 33.35 0.31
C PHE A 43 3.61 33.39 -0.03
N ASP A 44 4.22 34.57 0.04
CA ASP A 44 5.66 34.74 -0.23
C ASP A 44 6.54 34.00 0.79
N CYS A 45 6.11 33.92 2.06
CA CYS A 45 6.82 33.13 3.07
C CYS A 45 6.85 31.63 2.72
N MET A 46 5.78 31.09 2.13
CA MET A 46 5.73 29.66 1.80
C MET A 46 6.55 29.32 0.54
N ARG A 47 6.74 30.29 -0.37
CA ARG A 47 7.56 30.11 -1.59
C ARG A 47 9.02 30.47 -1.42
N SER A 48 9.37 31.29 -0.42
CA SER A 48 10.74 31.72 -0.20
C SER A 48 11.53 30.68 0.59
N VAL A 49 12.80 30.48 0.21
CA VAL A 49 13.70 29.56 0.89
C VAL A 49 13.81 29.96 2.37
N GLY A 50 13.53 29.01 3.26
CA GLY A 50 13.58 29.19 4.71
C GLY A 50 12.40 29.96 5.31
N GLY A 51 11.37 30.32 4.54
CA GLY A 51 10.23 31.06 5.10
C GLY A 51 9.35 30.21 6.03
N THR A 52 9.03 28.97 5.67
CA THR A 52 8.36 27.99 6.56
C THR A 52 9.18 27.69 7.81
N GLU A 53 10.49 27.55 7.67
CA GLU A 53 11.42 27.37 8.79
C GLU A 53 11.35 28.53 9.80
N ARG A 54 11.36 29.79 9.33
CA ARG A 54 11.20 30.95 10.21
C ARG A 54 9.87 30.95 10.95
N ILE A 55 8.78 30.51 10.31
CA ILE A 55 7.47 30.37 10.95
C ILE A 55 7.57 29.36 12.10
N PHE A 56 8.17 28.21 11.86
CA PHE A 56 8.35 27.17 12.88
C PHE A 56 9.22 27.65 14.02
N GLU A 57 10.37 28.27 13.74
CA GLU A 57 11.27 28.81 14.76
C GLU A 57 10.59 29.89 15.62
N THR A 58 9.75 30.73 15.01
CA THR A 58 9.13 31.87 15.70
C THR A 58 7.92 31.46 16.53
N TYR A 59 7.07 30.58 16.00
CA TYR A 59 5.73 30.34 16.57
C TYR A 59 5.52 28.93 17.10
N PHE A 60 6.22 27.93 16.56
CA PHE A 60 6.01 26.52 16.94
C PHE A 60 7.21 25.90 17.66
N CYS A 61 8.29 26.64 17.81
CA CYS A 61 9.47 26.23 18.56
C CYS A 61 9.78 27.21 19.69
N ARG A 62 10.35 26.68 20.77
CA ARG A 62 10.93 27.46 21.86
C ARG A 62 12.21 26.78 22.30
N GLU A 63 13.31 27.53 22.38
CA GLU A 63 14.63 27.01 22.78
C GLU A 63 15.06 25.77 21.94
N GLY A 64 14.75 25.79 20.63
CA GLY A 64 15.11 24.71 19.71
C GLY A 64 14.26 23.44 19.85
N LYS A 65 13.13 23.48 20.56
CA LYS A 65 12.19 22.35 20.68
C LYS A 65 10.80 22.75 20.23
N ALA A 66 10.13 21.84 19.54
CA ALA A 66 8.71 21.97 19.20
C ALA A 66 7.85 22.15 20.46
N ILE A 67 6.94 23.12 20.45
CA ILE A 67 5.94 23.33 21.51
C ILE A 67 4.55 22.80 21.13
N ILE A 68 4.39 22.33 19.90
CA ILE A 68 3.17 21.70 19.38
C ILE A 68 3.32 20.18 19.36
N ASP A 69 2.20 19.46 19.40
CA ASP A 69 2.13 18.01 19.28
C ASP A 69 1.60 17.55 17.91
N VAL A 70 0.83 18.41 17.24
CA VAL A 70 0.20 18.20 15.92
C VAL A 70 0.13 19.55 15.20
N LEU A 71 0.24 19.53 13.87
CA LEU A 71 0.03 20.68 13.00
C LEU A 71 -1.20 20.45 12.10
N ILE A 72 -2.13 21.39 12.07
CA ILE A 72 -3.19 21.46 11.06
C ILE A 72 -2.73 22.47 9.99
N SER A 73 -2.67 22.04 8.74
CA SER A 73 -2.25 22.87 7.61
C SER A 73 -3.42 23.20 6.70
N GLU A 74 -3.62 24.49 6.45
CA GLU A 74 -4.69 25.07 5.62
C GLU A 74 -4.09 26.03 4.59
N THR A 75 -2.86 25.77 4.15
CA THR A 75 -2.14 26.65 3.23
C THR A 75 -2.48 26.41 1.77
N GLY A 76 -2.85 25.17 1.40
CA GLY A 76 -3.21 24.77 0.04
C GLY A 76 -2.04 24.75 -0.96
N TYR A 77 -0.80 24.79 -0.47
CA TYR A 77 0.43 24.80 -1.27
C TYR A 77 1.50 23.90 -0.66
N ALA A 78 2.43 23.44 -1.49
CA ALA A 78 3.57 22.65 -1.05
C ALA A 78 4.55 23.52 -0.24
N ASN A 79 5.04 22.97 0.87
CA ASN A 79 5.92 23.61 1.84
C ASN A 79 7.30 22.93 1.87
N ILE A 80 7.39 21.66 1.46
CA ILE A 80 8.64 20.87 1.45
C ILE A 80 9.22 20.80 0.04
N ASN A 81 8.36 20.60 -0.95
CA ASN A 81 8.77 20.50 -2.34
C ASN A 81 8.87 21.88 -2.99
N ARG A 82 10.09 22.25 -3.37
CA ARG A 82 10.38 23.48 -4.09
C ARG A 82 9.58 23.46 -5.38
N ALA A 83 8.87 24.55 -5.67
CA ALA A 83 8.07 24.71 -6.88
C ALA A 83 8.91 24.75 -8.19
N ASP A 84 10.22 24.46 -8.12
CA ASP A 84 11.15 24.43 -9.25
C ASP A 84 11.33 23.03 -9.87
N GLY A 85 10.71 21.98 -9.31
CA GLY A 85 10.70 20.63 -9.89
C GLY A 85 12.02 19.86 -9.76
N VAL A 86 12.96 20.36 -8.96
CA VAL A 86 14.21 19.66 -8.64
C VAL A 86 14.01 18.82 -7.38
N ILE A 87 14.55 17.59 -7.42
CA ILE A 87 14.69 16.55 -6.39
C ILE A 87 14.03 16.89 -5.03
N PRO A 88 13.10 16.05 -4.52
CA PRO A 88 12.46 16.30 -3.23
C PRO A 88 13.52 16.53 -2.14
N THR A 89 13.30 17.56 -1.32
CA THR A 89 14.13 17.83 -0.15
C THR A 89 14.27 16.54 0.64
N ILE A 90 15.51 16.08 0.88
CA ILE A 90 15.77 14.87 1.66
C ILE A 90 15.12 15.07 3.05
N ASP A 91 14.44 14.06 3.58
CA ASP A 91 13.64 14.18 4.81
C ASP A 91 14.43 14.78 5.98
N GLU A 92 15.71 14.42 6.12
CA GLU A 92 16.62 14.96 7.14
C GLU A 92 16.87 16.48 7.04
N GLU A 93 16.77 17.04 5.83
CA GLU A 93 16.95 18.46 5.56
C GLU A 93 15.64 19.25 5.71
N SER A 94 14.49 18.55 5.72
CA SER A 94 13.17 19.15 5.85
C SER A 94 13.01 19.90 7.17
N CYS A 95 12.57 21.16 7.10
CA CYS A 95 12.26 21.94 8.29
C CYS A 95 11.14 21.33 9.14
N PHE A 96 10.26 20.51 8.53
CA PHE A 96 9.23 19.77 9.24
C PHE A 96 9.85 18.72 10.16
N ARG A 97 10.79 17.91 9.66
CA ARG A 97 11.49 16.90 10.45
C ARG A 97 12.43 17.51 11.49
N ARG A 98 13.16 18.57 11.11
CA ARG A 98 14.21 19.16 11.96
C ARG A 98 13.69 20.04 13.09
N LEU A 99 12.57 20.75 12.88
CA LEU A 99 12.08 21.76 13.85
C LEU A 99 10.87 21.29 14.65
N VAL A 100 9.89 20.66 13.99
CA VAL A 100 8.61 20.31 14.65
C VAL A 100 8.47 18.81 14.90
N ASP A 101 8.78 17.97 13.91
CA ASP A 101 8.67 16.51 13.95
C ASP A 101 7.33 16.02 14.52
N VAL A 102 6.21 16.58 14.03
CA VAL A 102 4.84 16.26 14.46
C VAL A 102 3.99 15.81 13.28
N PRO A 103 2.91 15.04 13.51
CA PRO A 103 1.92 14.76 12.49
C PRO A 103 1.34 16.06 11.91
N VAL A 104 1.28 16.13 10.58
CA VAL A 104 0.66 17.24 9.84
C VAL A 104 -0.63 16.73 9.20
N ILE A 105 -1.75 17.34 9.57
CA ILE A 105 -3.08 17.00 9.05
C ILE A 105 -3.56 18.15 8.17
N PHE A 106 -4.08 17.83 6.99
CA PHE A 106 -4.60 18.80 6.04
C PHE A 106 -6.13 18.71 5.97
N GLY A 107 -6.82 19.81 6.28
CA GLY A 107 -8.27 19.93 6.08
C GLY A 107 -8.58 20.45 4.68
N LEU A 108 -9.64 19.92 4.07
CA LEU A 108 -9.97 20.25 2.69
C LEU A 108 -10.91 21.48 2.65
N ALA A 109 -10.69 22.37 1.69
CA ALA A 109 -11.54 23.53 1.44
C ALA A 109 -12.26 23.39 0.10
N ILE A 110 -13.59 23.32 0.13
CA ILE A 110 -14.44 23.15 -1.06
C ILE A 110 -14.82 24.51 -1.67
N HIS A 111 -14.68 24.66 -2.98
CA HIS A 111 -15.21 25.76 -3.78
C HIS A 111 -16.51 25.32 -4.48
N GLY A 112 -17.60 25.55 -3.78
CA GLY A 112 -18.94 25.18 -4.17
C GLY A 112 -19.80 24.89 -2.96
N GLN A 113 -21.01 24.41 -3.21
CA GLN A 113 -21.84 23.85 -2.15
C GLN A 113 -21.23 22.53 -1.68
N TYR A 114 -21.23 22.29 -0.36
CA TYR A 114 -20.91 21.00 0.21
C TYR A 114 -22.13 20.08 0.16
N HIS A 115 -21.91 18.86 -0.31
CA HIS A 115 -22.89 17.77 -0.38
C HIS A 115 -22.29 16.53 0.29
N ASP A 116 -23.08 15.85 1.10
CA ASP A 116 -22.68 14.57 1.68
C ASP A 116 -22.81 13.43 0.65
N PHE A 117 -22.37 12.22 1.03
CA PHE A 117 -22.37 11.06 0.14
C PHE A 117 -23.78 10.62 -0.31
N GLU A 118 -24.81 10.94 0.46
CA GLU A 118 -26.20 10.67 0.07
C GLU A 118 -26.56 11.52 -1.16
N GLN A 119 -26.10 12.77 -1.21
CA GLN A 119 -26.41 13.73 -2.27
C GLN A 119 -25.45 13.68 -3.46
N GLU A 120 -24.15 13.44 -3.23
CA GLU A 120 -23.11 13.45 -4.26
C GLU A 120 -22.11 12.32 -4.10
N LYS A 121 -21.69 11.69 -5.21
CA LYS A 121 -20.78 10.53 -5.20
C LYS A 121 -19.32 10.88 -5.48
N ILE A 122 -19.01 12.10 -5.93
CA ILE A 122 -17.66 12.48 -6.36
C ILE A 122 -16.86 13.08 -5.20
N GLY A 123 -17.46 14.01 -4.44
CA GLY A 123 -16.76 14.80 -3.42
C GLY A 123 -16.03 15.99 -4.05
N ILE A 124 -14.70 16.00 -4.01
CA ILE A 124 -13.89 17.12 -4.54
C ILE A 124 -13.85 17.16 -6.08
N LYS A 125 -13.91 18.37 -6.65
CA LYS A 125 -13.83 18.56 -8.11
C LYS A 125 -12.38 18.53 -8.60
N ARG A 126 -12.20 18.12 -9.86
CA ARG A 126 -10.89 18.06 -10.53
C ARG A 126 -10.10 19.38 -10.47
N SER A 127 -10.78 20.52 -10.55
CA SER A 127 -10.13 21.85 -10.50
C SER A 127 -9.46 22.17 -9.17
N GLU A 128 -9.84 21.49 -8.10
CA GLU A 128 -9.42 21.76 -6.72
C GLU A 128 -8.38 20.75 -6.24
N PHE A 129 -8.14 19.71 -7.03
CA PHE A 129 -7.32 18.57 -6.69
C PHE A 129 -5.86 18.94 -6.42
N GLY A 130 -5.34 19.96 -7.11
CA GLY A 130 -3.98 20.45 -6.93
C GLY A 130 -3.71 20.92 -5.49
N SER A 131 -4.50 21.90 -5.04
CA SER A 131 -4.33 22.54 -3.71
C SER A 131 -4.81 21.68 -2.55
N ASN A 132 -5.85 20.87 -2.76
CA ASN A 132 -6.45 20.09 -1.69
C ASN A 132 -5.84 18.69 -1.53
N VAL A 133 -5.23 18.13 -2.57
CA VAL A 133 -4.81 16.72 -2.56
C VAL A 133 -3.34 16.58 -2.96
N ILE A 134 -2.96 17.04 -4.17
CA ILE A 134 -1.61 16.78 -4.71
C ILE A 134 -0.52 17.46 -3.87
N TYR A 135 -0.62 18.78 -3.63
CA TYR A 135 0.44 19.48 -2.90
C TYR A 135 0.58 19.00 -1.44
N PRO A 136 -0.52 18.82 -0.68
CA PRO A 136 -0.41 18.25 0.66
C PRO A 136 0.12 16.81 0.67
N GLU A 137 -0.21 15.97 -0.31
CA GLU A 137 0.32 14.60 -0.42
C GLU A 137 1.83 14.59 -0.65
N LEU A 138 2.33 15.51 -1.49
CA LEU A 138 3.75 15.70 -1.76
C LEU A 138 4.52 16.20 -0.53
N ASP A 139 3.89 16.96 0.34
CA ASP A 139 4.44 17.37 1.65
C ASP A 139 4.35 16.25 2.71
N GLY A 140 3.75 15.11 2.40
CA GLY A 140 3.57 14.01 3.35
C GLY A 140 2.44 14.22 4.36
N ASN A 141 1.54 15.17 4.14
CA ASN A 141 0.42 15.43 5.05
C ASN A 141 -0.59 14.27 5.07
N VAL A 142 -1.22 14.06 6.22
CA VAL A 142 -2.43 13.25 6.35
C VAL A 142 -3.58 14.03 5.75
N ILE A 143 -4.14 13.54 4.64
CA ILE A 143 -5.29 14.15 3.99
C ILE A 143 -6.55 13.78 4.78
N SER A 144 -7.22 14.76 5.36
CA SER A 144 -8.41 14.54 6.20
C SER A 144 -9.70 14.88 5.43
N VAL A 145 -10.67 15.49 6.11
CA VAL A 145 -12.02 15.74 5.62
C VAL A 145 -12.24 17.21 5.19
N PRO A 146 -13.30 17.50 4.44
CA PRO A 146 -13.68 18.88 4.12
C PRO A 146 -14.12 19.66 5.35
N ILE A 147 -13.45 20.75 5.68
CA ILE A 147 -13.73 21.55 6.87
C ILE A 147 -14.43 22.87 6.58
N SER A 148 -14.38 23.32 5.34
CA SER A 148 -15.07 24.52 4.90
C SER A 148 -15.54 24.39 3.46
N TYR A 149 -16.55 25.17 3.11
CA TYR A 149 -17.00 25.31 1.73
C TYR A 149 -17.34 26.77 1.43
N THR A 150 -17.13 27.18 0.18
CA THR A 150 -17.34 28.55 -0.25
C THR A 150 -18.31 28.58 -1.42
N THR A 151 -19.41 29.33 -1.31
CA THR A 151 -20.40 29.46 -2.39
C THR A 151 -20.31 30.83 -3.05
N LYS A 152 -20.96 30.99 -4.22
CA LYS A 152 -21.10 32.31 -4.85
C LYS A 152 -22.00 33.24 -4.03
N GLU A 153 -22.94 32.68 -3.29
CA GLU A 153 -23.93 33.40 -2.49
C GLU A 153 -23.31 34.03 -1.24
N THR A 154 -22.28 33.40 -0.66
CA THR A 154 -21.53 33.94 0.48
C THR A 154 -20.44 34.95 0.11
N GLY A 155 -20.42 35.43 -1.14
CA GLY A 155 -19.45 36.46 -1.54
C GLY A 155 -17.98 36.03 -1.43
N LYS A 156 -17.70 34.73 -1.48
CA LYS A 156 -16.40 34.08 -1.24
C LYS A 156 -15.97 33.92 0.24
N GLU A 157 -16.86 34.15 1.19
CA GLU A 157 -16.61 33.78 2.60
C GLU A 157 -16.74 32.25 2.78
N PRO A 158 -15.72 31.57 3.36
CA PRO A 158 -15.79 30.16 3.68
C PRO A 158 -16.73 29.88 4.85
N ILE A 159 -17.68 28.98 4.66
CA ILE A 159 -18.61 28.50 5.68
C ILE A 159 -18.01 27.26 6.35
N PRO A 160 -17.94 27.19 7.69
CA PRO A 160 -17.46 26.01 8.40
C PRO A 160 -18.42 24.82 8.26
N ILE A 161 -17.83 23.63 8.12
CA ILE A 161 -18.53 22.34 8.17
C ILE A 161 -18.31 21.74 9.55
N TYR A 162 -19.16 22.10 10.52
CA TYR A 162 -18.92 21.84 11.95
C TYR A 162 -18.71 20.36 12.29
N GLU A 163 -19.48 19.46 11.70
CA GLU A 163 -19.37 18.02 11.94
C GLU A 163 -18.07 17.41 11.38
N ARG A 164 -17.48 18.04 10.37
CA ARG A 164 -16.20 17.64 9.80
C ARG A 164 -15.02 18.28 10.53
N ILE A 165 -15.17 19.53 11.00
CA ILE A 165 -14.23 20.15 11.93
C ILE A 165 -14.13 19.32 13.22
N ASP A 166 -15.24 18.79 13.73
CA ASP A 166 -15.23 17.87 14.88
C ASP A 166 -14.37 16.62 14.62
N HIS A 167 -14.48 16.02 13.43
CA HIS A 167 -13.64 14.90 13.00
C HIS A 167 -12.17 15.27 12.95
N LEU A 168 -11.82 16.36 12.28
CA LEU A 168 -10.44 16.86 12.22
C LEU A 168 -9.86 17.05 13.63
N CYS A 169 -10.63 17.64 14.54
CA CYS A 169 -10.18 17.88 15.91
C CYS A 169 -10.06 16.58 16.73
N ARG A 170 -10.92 15.57 16.48
CA ARG A 170 -10.77 14.24 17.08
C ARG A 170 -9.51 13.55 16.56
N LEU A 171 -9.22 13.66 15.27
CA LEU A 171 -8.02 13.06 14.65
C LEU A 171 -6.75 13.73 15.18
N ALA A 172 -6.72 15.06 15.26
CA ALA A 172 -5.64 15.82 15.87
C ALA A 172 -5.43 15.43 17.33
N LYS A 173 -6.51 15.23 18.09
CA LYS A 173 -6.42 14.75 19.48
C LYS A 173 -5.84 13.35 19.55
N ALA A 174 -6.22 12.45 18.65
CA ALA A 174 -5.75 11.07 18.67
C ALA A 174 -4.24 11.00 18.36
N TRP A 175 -3.76 11.70 17.33
CA TRP A 175 -2.33 11.83 17.03
C TRP A 175 -1.54 12.48 18.17
N GLY A 176 -2.04 13.59 18.73
CA GLY A 176 -1.40 14.25 19.86
C GLY A 176 -1.37 13.38 21.13
N SER A 177 -2.42 12.58 21.35
CA SER A 177 -2.48 11.61 22.45
C SER A 177 -1.47 10.50 22.24
N LEU A 178 -1.38 9.94 21.03
CA LEU A 178 -0.40 8.91 20.69
C LEU A 178 1.03 9.38 20.93
N ARG A 179 1.37 10.62 20.54
CA ARG A 179 2.69 11.23 20.79
C ARG A 179 3.03 11.27 22.28
N ARG A 180 2.09 11.69 23.13
CA ARG A 180 2.31 11.87 24.58
C ARG A 180 2.19 10.59 25.40
N LYS A 181 1.44 9.61 24.91
CA LYS A 181 1.22 8.36 25.64
C LYS A 181 2.54 7.58 25.74
N PRO A 182 2.95 7.14 26.95
CA PRO A 182 4.13 6.29 27.11
C PRO A 182 4.00 5.02 26.27
N VAL A 183 5.10 4.59 25.65
CA VAL A 183 5.12 3.47 24.69
C VAL A 183 4.50 2.20 25.27
N LYS A 184 4.82 1.85 26.52
CA LYS A 184 4.28 0.68 27.24
C LYS A 184 2.75 0.67 27.37
N ASP A 185 2.11 1.85 27.37
CA ASP A 185 0.67 1.99 27.57
C ASP A 185 -0.09 2.07 26.24
N ARG A 186 0.62 2.14 25.10
CA ARG A 186 0.03 2.24 23.77
C ARG A 186 -0.55 0.90 23.33
N ARG A 187 -1.75 0.94 22.77
CA ARG A 187 -2.49 -0.21 22.25
C ARG A 187 -2.52 -0.16 20.72
N VAL A 188 -2.12 -1.27 20.09
CA VAL A 188 -1.94 -1.36 18.64
C VAL A 188 -2.80 -2.49 18.11
N ALA A 189 -3.66 -2.19 17.14
CA ALA A 189 -4.31 -3.22 16.35
C ALA A 189 -3.53 -3.42 15.04
N ILE A 190 -3.00 -4.62 14.82
CA ILE A 190 -2.27 -4.99 13.59
C ILE A 190 -3.23 -5.79 12.72
N MET A 191 -3.71 -5.17 11.64
CA MET A 191 -4.77 -5.71 10.81
C MET A 191 -4.23 -6.28 9.50
N MET A 192 -4.47 -7.57 9.30
CA MET A 192 -4.15 -8.29 8.07
C MET A 192 -5.37 -8.38 7.16
N TRP A 193 -5.14 -8.26 5.85
CA TRP A 193 -6.17 -8.62 4.88
C TRP A 193 -6.35 -10.14 4.79
N GLN A 194 -7.59 -10.56 4.54
CA GLN A 194 -7.95 -11.93 4.22
C GLN A 194 -8.99 -11.89 3.09
N SER A 195 -8.61 -12.38 1.92
CA SER A 195 -9.41 -12.22 0.68
C SER A 195 -10.70 -13.06 0.66
N ARG A 196 -10.69 -14.19 1.36
CA ARG A 196 -11.75 -15.19 1.40
C ARG A 196 -11.80 -15.82 2.78
N PRO A 197 -12.93 -16.42 3.21
CA PRO A 197 -13.00 -17.15 4.47
C PRO A 197 -12.35 -18.53 4.28
N ASN A 198 -11.07 -18.51 3.91
CA ASN A 198 -10.19 -19.63 3.79
C ASN A 198 -8.94 -19.24 4.57
N SER A 199 -8.62 -20.03 5.59
CA SER A 199 -7.47 -19.76 6.46
C SER A 199 -6.12 -19.80 5.72
N GLY A 200 -6.04 -20.42 4.54
CA GLY A 200 -4.87 -20.37 3.66
C GLY A 200 -4.66 -19.03 2.94
N MET A 201 -5.63 -18.12 3.00
CA MET A 201 -5.57 -16.78 2.38
C MET A 201 -5.34 -15.65 3.40
N ILE A 202 -5.00 -16.00 4.65
CA ILE A 202 -4.70 -15.02 5.70
C ILE A 202 -3.40 -14.29 5.37
N GLY A 203 -3.42 -12.96 5.46
CA GLY A 203 -2.25 -12.14 5.21
C GLY A 203 -1.88 -12.03 3.74
N GLY A 204 -2.85 -12.25 2.82
CA GLY A 204 -2.64 -12.02 1.40
C GLY A 204 -2.09 -10.62 1.13
N ALA A 205 -0.99 -10.53 0.38
CA ALA A 205 -0.39 -9.27 0.01
C ALA A 205 0.45 -9.45 -1.25
N SER A 206 0.51 -8.44 -2.10
CA SER A 206 1.30 -8.49 -3.32
C SER A 206 2.80 -8.45 -2.99
N GLY A 207 3.43 -9.62 -2.99
CA GLY A 207 4.88 -9.74 -2.85
C GLY A 207 5.42 -9.49 -1.44
N LEU A 208 4.60 -9.62 -0.40
CA LEU A 208 4.98 -9.45 1.00
C LEU A 208 4.69 -10.75 1.78
N ASP A 209 5.67 -11.23 2.55
CA ASP A 209 5.44 -12.24 3.58
C ASP A 209 4.88 -11.53 4.82
N THR A 210 3.56 -11.38 4.83
CA THR A 210 2.82 -10.67 5.89
C THR A 210 3.04 -11.31 7.25
N ILE A 211 3.09 -12.64 7.33
CA ILE A 211 3.17 -13.37 8.60
C ILE A 211 4.55 -13.22 9.23
N GLU A 212 5.63 -13.43 8.45
CA GLU A 212 6.99 -13.22 8.94
C GLU A 212 7.21 -11.73 9.28
N SER A 213 6.68 -10.82 8.47
CA SER A 213 6.71 -9.38 8.74
C SER A 213 6.03 -9.00 10.06
N ILE A 214 4.89 -9.60 10.39
CA ILE A 214 4.21 -9.36 11.67
C ILE A 214 4.98 -9.97 12.83
N SER A 215 5.52 -11.17 12.68
CA SER A 215 6.40 -11.78 13.69
C SER A 215 7.57 -10.86 14.04
N ASP A 216 8.24 -10.28 13.04
CA ASP A 216 9.32 -9.31 13.23
C ASP A 216 8.84 -7.99 13.83
N LEU A 217 7.68 -7.50 13.40
CA LEU A 217 7.05 -6.31 13.96
C LEU A 217 6.73 -6.49 15.45
N LEU A 218 6.21 -7.65 15.86
CA LEU A 218 5.92 -7.95 17.27
C LEU A 218 7.20 -7.93 18.12
N LYS A 219 8.29 -8.55 17.64
CA LYS A 219 9.61 -8.50 18.30
C LYS A 219 10.14 -7.07 18.37
N ARG A 220 9.95 -6.28 17.30
CA ARG A 220 10.39 -4.88 17.26
C ARG A 220 9.58 -4.01 18.23
N LEU A 221 8.27 -4.20 18.32
CA LEU A 221 7.41 -3.51 19.28
C LEU A 221 7.87 -3.79 20.72
N ASP A 222 8.12 -5.05 21.07
CA ASP A 222 8.64 -5.41 22.39
C ASP A 222 10.00 -4.75 22.69
N SER A 223 10.95 -4.86 21.75
CA SER A 223 12.29 -4.25 21.91
C SER A 223 12.27 -2.72 22.03
N THR A 224 11.21 -2.07 21.53
CA THR A 224 11.02 -0.60 21.62
C THR A 224 10.19 -0.19 22.84
N GLY A 225 9.77 -1.15 23.68
CA GLY A 225 9.12 -0.93 24.96
C GLY A 225 7.60 -1.00 24.95
N TYR A 226 6.97 -1.49 23.87
CA TYR A 226 5.56 -1.84 23.90
C TYR A 226 5.36 -3.12 24.71
N ILE A 227 4.19 -3.29 25.33
CA ILE A 227 3.86 -4.55 26.03
C ILE A 227 3.28 -5.54 25.02
N VAL A 228 4.09 -6.53 24.66
CA VAL A 228 3.71 -7.64 23.77
C VAL A 228 3.87 -8.95 24.51
N GLU A 229 2.77 -9.70 24.66
CA GLU A 229 2.79 -11.01 25.32
C GLU A 229 2.86 -12.15 24.31
N ASN A 230 3.49 -13.27 24.69
CA ASN A 230 3.57 -14.49 23.88
C ASN A 230 4.11 -14.23 22.45
N ILE A 231 5.26 -13.58 22.34
CA ILE A 231 5.87 -13.24 21.04
C ILE A 231 6.27 -14.53 20.31
N PRO A 232 5.83 -14.74 19.06
CA PRO A 232 6.19 -15.92 18.29
C PRO A 232 7.69 -15.89 17.91
N GLU A 233 8.30 -17.06 17.78
CA GLU A 233 9.71 -17.19 17.38
C GLU A 233 9.92 -16.74 15.92
N ASN A 234 8.96 -17.02 15.04
CA ASN A 234 8.98 -16.73 13.62
C ASN A 234 7.54 -16.76 13.05
N GLY A 235 7.39 -16.47 11.76
CA GLY A 235 6.12 -16.49 11.06
C GLY A 235 5.44 -17.85 11.10
N LYS A 236 6.20 -18.96 11.06
CA LYS A 236 5.63 -20.32 11.17
C LYS A 236 4.96 -20.55 12.53
N ALA A 237 5.57 -20.07 13.61
CA ALA A 237 4.96 -20.13 14.93
C ALA A 237 3.69 -19.25 15.00
N LEU A 238 3.74 -18.05 14.41
CA LEU A 238 2.61 -17.14 14.38
C LEU A 238 1.42 -17.71 13.60
N ILE A 239 1.62 -18.26 12.39
CA ILE A 239 0.52 -18.84 11.61
C ILE A 239 -0.07 -20.06 12.31
N SER A 240 0.76 -20.87 12.98
CA SER A 240 0.27 -22.00 13.77
C SER A 240 -0.66 -21.53 14.88
N GLU A 241 -0.27 -20.49 15.62
CA GLU A 241 -1.11 -19.89 16.66
C GLU A 241 -2.41 -19.27 16.09
N ILE A 242 -2.34 -18.61 14.94
CA ILE A 242 -3.52 -18.07 14.24
C ILE A 242 -4.53 -19.20 13.94
N LEU A 243 -4.05 -20.31 13.38
CA LEU A 243 -4.89 -21.45 12.99
C LEU A 243 -5.44 -22.24 14.20
N GLU A 244 -4.78 -22.15 15.36
CA GLU A 244 -5.24 -22.71 16.65
C GLU A 244 -6.27 -21.82 17.38
N ASN A 245 -6.67 -20.69 16.78
CA ASN A 245 -7.67 -19.76 17.29
C ASN A 245 -8.77 -19.50 16.24
N VAL A 246 -9.61 -18.49 16.47
CA VAL A 246 -10.72 -18.14 15.56
C VAL A 246 -10.21 -17.18 14.49
N THR A 247 -10.48 -17.51 13.22
CA THR A 247 -10.22 -16.68 12.03
C THR A 247 -11.55 -16.22 11.41
N ASN A 248 -11.54 -15.57 10.24
CA ASN A 248 -12.78 -15.28 9.50
C ASN A 248 -13.44 -16.51 8.86
N ASP A 249 -12.81 -17.69 8.97
CA ASP A 249 -13.31 -18.95 8.43
C ASP A 249 -13.93 -19.80 9.56
N LEU A 250 -15.26 -19.88 9.57
CA LEU A 250 -16.01 -20.68 10.55
C LEU A 250 -16.51 -22.01 9.97
N ASP A 251 -16.26 -22.31 8.69
CA ASP A 251 -16.96 -23.37 7.95
C ASP A 251 -16.70 -24.79 8.49
N ASN A 252 -15.73 -24.95 9.40
CA ASN A 252 -15.46 -26.21 10.12
C ASN A 252 -15.18 -26.02 11.62
N SER A 253 -15.56 -24.86 12.19
CA SER A 253 -15.29 -24.54 13.59
C SER A 253 -16.53 -24.83 14.46
N PRO A 254 -16.49 -25.81 15.39
CA PRO A 254 -17.59 -26.02 16.33
C PRO A 254 -17.88 -24.76 17.13
N ILE A 255 -19.16 -24.45 17.36
CA ILE A 255 -19.53 -23.19 18.04
C ILE A 255 -18.96 -23.10 19.46
N GLU A 256 -18.81 -24.23 20.16
CA GLU A 256 -18.16 -24.30 21.48
C GLU A 256 -16.69 -23.90 21.40
N TYR A 257 -15.99 -24.30 20.33
CA TYR A 257 -14.61 -23.91 20.08
C TYR A 257 -14.53 -22.39 19.86
N VAL A 258 -15.39 -21.85 18.98
CA VAL A 258 -15.46 -20.41 18.70
C VAL A 258 -15.68 -19.60 19.98
N ARG A 259 -16.68 -19.98 20.79
CA ARG A 259 -16.95 -19.31 22.09
C ARG A 259 -15.78 -19.36 23.06
N SER A 260 -14.98 -20.42 23.01
CA SER A 260 -13.83 -20.60 23.93
C SER A 260 -12.56 -19.87 23.48
N LYS A 261 -12.43 -19.59 22.18
CA LYS A 261 -11.20 -19.08 21.55
C LYS A 261 -11.32 -17.69 20.94
N ALA A 262 -12.54 -17.21 20.67
CA ALA A 262 -12.75 -15.84 20.22
C ALA A 262 -12.20 -14.86 21.27
N VAL A 263 -11.65 -13.74 20.80
CA VAL A 263 -11.13 -12.71 21.70
C VAL A 263 -12.26 -12.07 22.50
N ASP A 264 -13.43 -11.93 21.86
CA ASP A 264 -14.63 -11.46 22.52
C ASP A 264 -15.90 -11.93 21.78
N LEU A 265 -17.03 -11.86 22.47
CA LEU A 265 -18.38 -12.03 21.93
C LEU A 265 -19.17 -10.77 22.28
N THR A 266 -19.23 -9.82 21.35
CA THR A 266 -19.86 -8.51 21.57
C THR A 266 -21.39 -8.66 21.59
N PRO A 267 -22.09 -8.34 22.69
CA PRO A 267 -23.54 -8.43 22.76
C PRO A 267 -24.23 -7.44 21.82
N LYS A 268 -25.38 -7.84 21.25
CA LYS A 268 -26.24 -6.98 20.42
C LYS A 268 -26.51 -5.62 21.05
N LYS A 269 -26.75 -5.57 22.36
CA LYS A 269 -27.04 -4.32 23.07
C LYS A 269 -25.91 -3.30 22.91
N ASP A 270 -24.66 -3.74 23.12
CA ASP A 270 -23.51 -2.84 23.12
C ASP A 270 -23.21 -2.33 21.69
N TYR A 271 -23.38 -3.21 20.70
CA TYR A 271 -23.28 -2.83 19.29
C TYR A 271 -24.43 -1.90 18.84
N ALA A 272 -25.67 -2.17 19.25
CA ALA A 272 -26.84 -1.40 18.84
C ALA A 272 -26.74 0.07 19.28
N GLU A 273 -26.27 0.34 20.49
CA GLU A 273 -26.04 1.72 20.98
C GLU A 273 -25.07 2.51 20.10
N HIS A 274 -24.09 1.83 19.48
CA HIS A 274 -23.20 2.44 18.51
C HIS A 274 -23.83 2.58 17.13
N TYR A 275 -24.50 1.52 16.66
CA TYR A 275 -25.16 1.48 15.37
C TYR A 275 -26.23 2.59 15.23
N GLU A 276 -26.90 2.95 16.32
CA GLU A 276 -27.84 4.07 16.38
C GLU A 276 -27.19 5.45 16.13
N ARG A 277 -25.86 5.57 16.25
CA ARG A 277 -25.12 6.81 15.95
C ARG A 277 -24.76 6.98 14.48
N ILE A 278 -24.79 5.90 13.71
CA ILE A 278 -24.66 5.94 12.24
C ILE A 278 -25.87 6.72 11.67
N SER A 279 -25.78 7.30 10.48
CA SER A 279 -26.94 8.02 9.94
C SER A 279 -28.10 7.06 9.61
N GLU A 280 -29.34 7.56 9.68
CA GLU A 280 -30.52 6.76 9.34
C GLU A 280 -30.47 6.21 7.90
N TRP A 281 -29.94 7.02 6.97
CA TRP A 281 -29.74 6.62 5.59
C TRP A 281 -28.75 5.45 5.48
N ASP A 282 -27.58 5.56 6.11
CA ASP A 282 -26.55 4.50 6.10
C ASP A 282 -27.06 3.21 6.74
N ARG A 283 -27.85 3.31 7.84
CA ARG A 283 -28.49 2.16 8.45
C ARG A 283 -29.50 1.50 7.53
N THR A 284 -30.37 2.29 6.89
CA THR A 284 -31.37 1.77 5.93
C THR A 284 -30.68 1.04 4.77
N MET A 285 -29.59 1.60 4.24
CA MET A 285 -28.80 0.96 3.19
C MET A 285 -28.13 -0.34 3.67
N THR A 286 -27.61 -0.35 4.89
CA THR A 286 -27.04 -1.55 5.51
C THR A 286 -28.10 -2.64 5.70
N GLU A 287 -29.23 -2.32 6.33
CA GLU A 287 -30.29 -3.26 6.66
C GLU A 287 -30.98 -3.82 5.41
N ALA A 288 -31.03 -3.05 4.31
CA ALA A 288 -31.54 -3.52 3.03
C ALA A 288 -30.73 -4.71 2.46
N ASN A 289 -29.43 -4.79 2.76
CA ASN A 289 -28.56 -5.88 2.30
C ASN A 289 -28.33 -6.94 3.38
N TRP A 290 -28.29 -6.56 4.66
CA TRP A 290 -27.77 -7.39 5.75
C TRP A 290 -28.78 -7.73 6.84
N GLY A 291 -30.01 -7.19 6.76
CA GLY A 291 -31.02 -7.36 7.78
C GLY A 291 -30.75 -6.51 9.02
N GLU A 292 -31.42 -6.85 10.12
CA GLU A 292 -31.29 -6.13 11.39
C GLU A 292 -30.02 -6.56 12.16
N PRO A 293 -29.43 -5.67 12.99
CA PRO A 293 -28.38 -6.04 13.93
C PRO A 293 -28.74 -7.30 14.73
N VAL A 294 -27.86 -8.28 14.90
CA VAL A 294 -26.41 -8.30 14.58
C VAL A 294 -26.07 -8.91 13.21
N GLY A 295 -27.07 -9.28 12.41
CA GLY A 295 -26.89 -10.01 11.16
C GLY A 295 -26.41 -11.46 11.34
N ASP A 296 -26.02 -12.09 10.24
CA ASP A 296 -25.70 -13.53 10.18
C ASP A 296 -24.21 -13.84 9.96
N ILE A 297 -23.40 -12.84 9.60
CA ILE A 297 -21.96 -13.03 9.31
C ILE A 297 -21.16 -12.93 10.61
N MET A 298 -20.41 -13.99 10.94
CA MET A 298 -19.56 -14.02 12.13
C MET A 298 -20.34 -13.72 13.42
N THR A 299 -21.54 -14.28 13.54
CA THR A 299 -22.40 -14.13 14.72
C THR A 299 -22.68 -15.46 15.42
N ASP A 300 -22.93 -15.38 16.72
CA ASP A 300 -23.41 -16.49 17.54
C ASP A 300 -24.57 -16.01 18.40
N ARG A 301 -25.80 -16.43 18.04
CA ARG A 301 -27.04 -15.90 18.63
C ARG A 301 -27.07 -14.37 18.51
N ASP A 302 -27.29 -13.65 19.61
CA ASP A 302 -27.29 -12.18 19.66
C ASP A 302 -25.88 -11.57 19.90
N HIS A 303 -24.80 -12.25 19.52
CA HIS A 303 -23.43 -11.75 19.70
C HIS A 303 -22.66 -11.70 18.38
N ILE A 304 -21.83 -10.68 18.23
CA ILE A 304 -20.83 -10.57 17.15
C ILE A 304 -19.53 -11.19 17.65
N ILE A 305 -18.97 -12.11 16.86
CA ILE A 305 -17.71 -12.80 17.17
C ILE A 305 -16.54 -11.89 16.80
N ILE A 306 -15.59 -11.71 17.73
CA ILE A 306 -14.34 -10.98 17.51
C ILE A 306 -13.18 -11.98 17.38
N PRO A 307 -12.81 -12.38 16.15
CA PRO A 307 -11.64 -13.22 15.91
C PRO A 307 -10.32 -12.44 16.06
N GLY A 308 -9.22 -13.13 16.33
CA GLY A 308 -7.87 -12.56 16.39
C GLY A 308 -7.03 -13.10 17.54
N LEU A 309 -5.88 -12.48 17.80
CA LEU A 309 -4.97 -12.83 18.88
C LEU A 309 -4.68 -11.59 19.74
N LEU A 310 -4.97 -11.69 21.04
CA LEU A 310 -4.61 -10.64 22.00
C LEU A 310 -3.26 -10.98 22.65
N LYS A 311 -2.27 -10.11 22.44
CA LYS A 311 -0.89 -10.23 22.89
C LYS A 311 -0.51 -9.06 23.78
N GLY A 312 -1.14 -8.95 24.94
CA GLY A 312 -0.98 -7.81 25.85
C GLY A 312 -1.67 -6.55 25.30
N ASN A 313 -0.89 -5.51 25.00
CA ASN A 313 -1.42 -4.28 24.38
C ASN A 313 -1.43 -4.33 22.84
N VAL A 314 -1.13 -5.48 22.23
CA VAL A 314 -1.19 -5.67 20.78
C VAL A 314 -2.32 -6.64 20.42
N PHE A 315 -3.17 -6.25 19.49
CA PHE A 315 -4.22 -7.09 18.92
C PHE A 315 -3.87 -7.42 17.48
N VAL A 316 -3.52 -8.68 17.20
CA VAL A 316 -3.29 -9.17 15.83
C VAL A 316 -4.62 -9.63 15.29
N CYS A 317 -5.12 -8.91 14.28
CA CYS A 317 -6.49 -9.02 13.79
C CYS A 317 -6.57 -9.23 12.28
N TYR A 318 -7.77 -9.61 11.85
CA TYR A 318 -8.12 -9.80 10.45
C TYR A 318 -9.08 -8.70 10.05
N GLN A 319 -8.94 -8.19 8.85
CA GLN A 319 -9.96 -7.32 8.30
C GLN A 319 -11.26 -8.14 8.16
N PRO A 320 -12.39 -7.65 8.68
CA PRO A 320 -13.66 -8.33 8.57
C PRO A 320 -14.05 -8.63 7.12
N MET A 321 -14.80 -9.71 6.93
CA MET A 321 -15.31 -10.09 5.62
C MET A 321 -16.20 -8.99 5.04
N ARG A 322 -15.98 -8.67 3.76
CA ARG A 322 -16.71 -7.62 3.04
C ARG A 322 -18.18 -7.96 2.84
N GLY A 323 -18.49 -9.25 2.74
CA GLY A 323 -19.82 -9.80 2.55
C GLY A 323 -19.81 -11.32 2.62
N TRP A 324 -20.75 -11.99 1.95
CA TRP A 324 -20.80 -13.45 1.89
C TRP A 324 -19.59 -14.06 1.19
N ALA A 325 -19.15 -15.21 1.70
CA ALA A 325 -18.03 -16.00 1.16
C ALA A 325 -18.11 -16.21 -0.36
N GLU A 326 -19.29 -16.56 -0.85
CA GLU A 326 -19.56 -16.93 -2.25
C GLU A 326 -19.45 -15.76 -3.23
N HIS A 327 -19.63 -14.52 -2.74
CA HIS A 327 -19.66 -13.31 -3.57
C HIS A 327 -18.45 -12.40 -3.33
N MET A 328 -17.40 -12.89 -2.68
CA MET A 328 -16.28 -12.04 -2.22
C MET A 328 -15.59 -11.26 -3.35
N GLU A 329 -15.34 -11.87 -4.51
CA GLU A 329 -14.70 -11.16 -5.62
C GLU A 329 -15.54 -9.99 -6.13
N GLN A 330 -16.85 -10.16 -6.21
CA GLN A 330 -17.79 -9.11 -6.63
C GLN A 330 -17.90 -8.03 -5.54
N ASN A 331 -17.98 -8.45 -4.29
CA ASN A 331 -18.21 -7.56 -3.15
C ASN A 331 -17.00 -6.67 -2.82
N THR A 332 -15.77 -7.14 -3.11
CA THR A 332 -14.52 -6.45 -2.72
C THR A 332 -14.44 -5.03 -3.28
N HIS A 333 -14.86 -4.84 -4.53
CA HIS A 333 -14.84 -3.55 -5.21
C HIS A 333 -16.23 -2.95 -5.45
N ASP A 334 -17.29 -3.52 -4.85
CA ASP A 334 -18.65 -2.99 -5.00
C ASP A 334 -18.79 -1.65 -4.25
N PRO A 335 -18.96 -0.51 -4.97
CA PRO A 335 -19.04 0.81 -4.36
C PRO A 335 -20.42 1.10 -3.74
N LEU A 336 -21.38 0.18 -3.86
CA LEU A 336 -22.76 0.32 -3.38
C LEU A 336 -23.12 -0.68 -2.28
N LEU A 337 -22.26 -1.66 -2.00
CA LEU A 337 -22.50 -2.62 -0.93
C LEU A 337 -22.13 -2.01 0.43
N PHE A 338 -23.09 -1.65 1.28
CA PHE A 338 -22.76 -1.07 2.59
C PHE A 338 -22.12 -2.09 3.53
N THR A 339 -21.42 -1.63 4.55
CA THR A 339 -20.76 -2.47 5.56
C THR A 339 -21.75 -3.34 6.31
N GLN A 340 -21.46 -4.64 6.39
CA GLN A 340 -22.22 -5.56 7.23
C GLN A 340 -21.97 -5.32 8.74
N HIS A 341 -22.85 -5.85 9.59
CA HIS A 341 -22.88 -5.56 11.02
C HIS A 341 -21.64 -5.98 11.82
N GLN A 342 -21.07 -7.16 11.54
CA GLN A 342 -19.79 -7.55 12.13
C GLN A 342 -18.63 -6.65 11.68
N TYR A 343 -18.61 -6.12 10.46
CA TYR A 343 -17.58 -5.15 10.02
C TYR A 343 -17.62 -3.91 10.93
N ASN A 344 -18.82 -3.36 11.12
CA ASN A 344 -19.05 -2.20 11.99
C ASN A 344 -18.75 -2.52 13.45
N GLY A 345 -19.24 -3.66 13.95
CA GLY A 345 -19.04 -4.11 15.32
C GLY A 345 -17.58 -4.39 15.66
N TYR A 346 -16.81 -4.92 14.70
CA TYR A 346 -15.40 -5.24 14.88
C TYR A 346 -14.53 -3.98 15.00
N TYR A 347 -14.68 -3.02 14.09
CA TYR A 347 -13.98 -1.74 14.22
C TYR A 347 -14.46 -0.93 15.43
N TRP A 348 -15.75 -0.98 15.77
CA TRP A 348 -16.25 -0.42 17.03
C TRP A 348 -15.56 -1.04 18.25
N TRP A 349 -15.45 -2.36 18.28
CA TRP A 349 -14.79 -3.09 19.37
C TRP A 349 -13.31 -2.67 19.49
N ILE A 350 -12.60 -2.58 18.37
CA ILE A 350 -11.20 -2.08 18.32
C ILE A 350 -11.10 -0.68 18.93
N LYS A 351 -12.03 0.22 18.59
CA LYS A 351 -12.04 1.63 19.03
C LYS A 351 -12.43 1.81 20.49
N HIS A 352 -13.42 1.08 20.97
CA HIS A 352 -14.11 1.41 22.23
C HIS A 352 -13.91 0.37 23.34
N VAL A 353 -13.72 -0.90 22.98
CA VAL A 353 -13.48 -1.99 23.93
C VAL A 353 -11.97 -2.21 24.08
N PHE A 354 -11.28 -2.55 22.99
CA PHE A 354 -9.83 -2.66 22.98
C PHE A 354 -9.16 -1.29 23.15
N LYS A 355 -9.77 -0.22 22.65
CA LYS A 355 -9.26 1.16 22.74
C LYS A 355 -7.88 1.30 22.09
N ALA A 356 -7.77 0.85 20.85
CA ALA A 356 -6.57 1.04 20.04
C ALA A 356 -6.21 2.54 20.00
N ASP A 357 -4.94 2.86 20.24
CA ASP A 357 -4.41 4.20 20.00
C ASP A 357 -4.00 4.38 18.52
N MET A 358 -3.80 3.28 17.80
CA MET A 358 -3.56 3.25 16.36
C MET A 358 -3.93 1.89 15.76
N ILE A 359 -4.27 1.90 14.47
CA ILE A 359 -4.43 0.70 13.65
C ILE A 359 -3.29 0.68 12.63
N PHE A 360 -2.60 -0.46 12.55
CA PHE A 360 -1.54 -0.73 11.59
C PHE A 360 -2.07 -1.76 10.59
N HIS A 361 -2.49 -1.33 9.40
CA HIS A 361 -2.88 -2.23 8.34
C HIS A 361 -1.64 -2.74 7.58
N ILE A 362 -1.68 -4.02 7.18
CA ILE A 362 -0.59 -4.68 6.45
C ILE A 362 -1.20 -5.48 5.28
N GLY A 363 -0.67 -5.23 4.08
CA GLY A 363 -1.05 -5.90 2.84
C GLY A 363 -1.78 -4.99 1.84
N THR A 364 -1.71 -5.35 0.56
CA THR A 364 -2.02 -4.45 -0.57
C THR A 364 -3.48 -4.47 -1.04
N HIS A 365 -4.43 -5.01 -0.28
CA HIS A 365 -5.83 -5.12 -0.74
C HIS A 365 -6.83 -4.95 0.41
N GLY A 366 -6.59 -3.98 1.29
CA GLY A 366 -7.57 -3.63 2.31
C GLY A 366 -8.94 -3.37 1.67
N THR A 367 -10.03 -3.66 2.38
CA THR A 367 -11.40 -3.42 1.89
C THR A 367 -12.00 -2.13 2.42
N LEU A 368 -11.44 -1.58 3.50
CA LEU A 368 -11.93 -0.40 4.21
C LEU A 368 -11.92 0.84 3.32
N GLU A 369 -10.83 1.04 2.57
CA GLU A 369 -10.66 2.13 1.62
C GLU A 369 -11.63 2.03 0.44
N TRP A 370 -12.13 0.84 0.09
CA TRP A 370 -13.06 0.63 -1.03
C TRP A 370 -14.53 0.63 -0.60
N LEU A 371 -14.83 0.81 0.68
CA LEU A 371 -16.22 0.88 1.15
C LEU A 371 -16.96 2.08 0.54
N PRO A 372 -18.31 2.03 0.44
CA PRO A 372 -19.11 3.09 -0.16
C PRO A 372 -18.83 4.48 0.42
N GLY A 373 -18.50 5.43 -0.46
CA GLY A 373 -18.16 6.80 -0.08
C GLY A 373 -17.69 7.61 -1.29
N VAL A 374 -17.63 8.94 -1.14
CA VAL A 374 -17.11 9.86 -2.17
C VAL A 374 -15.65 9.55 -2.51
N ASN A 375 -15.13 9.97 -3.67
CA ASN A 375 -13.76 9.61 -4.07
C ASN A 375 -12.68 10.19 -3.16
N VAL A 376 -12.81 11.47 -2.78
CA VAL A 376 -11.90 12.19 -1.88
C VAL A 376 -12.70 13.18 -1.06
N GLY A 377 -12.29 13.39 0.19
CA GLY A 377 -12.95 14.31 1.12
C GLY A 377 -14.20 13.69 1.73
N MET A 378 -14.00 12.66 2.54
CA MET A 378 -15.09 11.87 3.13
C MET A 378 -16.10 12.76 3.89
N SER A 379 -17.38 12.53 3.62
CA SER A 379 -18.48 13.04 4.44
C SER A 379 -18.80 12.09 5.59
N CYS A 380 -19.59 12.54 6.56
CA CYS A 380 -20.01 11.73 7.72
C CYS A 380 -20.84 10.49 7.37
N LYS A 381 -21.35 10.40 6.13
CA LYS A 381 -22.11 9.27 5.59
C LYS A 381 -21.27 8.37 4.66
N CYS A 382 -19.96 8.53 4.66
CA CYS A 382 -19.07 7.59 3.97
C CYS A 382 -18.76 6.43 4.92
N ASN A 383 -18.92 5.18 4.44
CA ASN A 383 -18.57 4.00 5.23
C ASN A 383 -17.13 4.03 5.76
N PRO A 384 -16.10 4.37 4.94
CA PRO A 384 -14.73 4.46 5.45
C PRO A 384 -14.60 5.42 6.65
N ASP A 385 -15.34 6.55 6.62
CA ASP A 385 -15.30 7.60 7.65
C ASP A 385 -15.84 7.10 8.99
N TYR A 386 -17.06 6.57 9.05
CA TYR A 386 -17.65 6.19 10.33
C TYR A 386 -17.08 4.85 10.86
N VAL A 387 -16.62 3.96 9.98
CA VAL A 387 -16.00 2.68 10.38
C VAL A 387 -14.65 2.92 11.01
N LEU A 388 -13.74 3.64 10.34
CA LEU A 388 -12.42 3.94 10.90
C LEU A 388 -12.50 5.02 11.98
N ASP A 389 -13.35 6.02 11.77
CA ASP A 389 -13.44 7.24 12.57
C ASP A 389 -12.07 7.94 12.68
N ALA A 390 -11.81 8.67 13.76
CA ALA A 390 -10.61 9.48 13.92
C ALA A 390 -9.41 8.73 14.54
N VAL A 391 -9.26 7.44 14.22
CA VAL A 391 -8.17 6.61 14.74
C VAL A 391 -6.94 6.77 13.85
N PRO A 392 -5.74 7.05 14.41
CA PRO A 392 -4.50 7.06 13.66
C PRO A 392 -4.31 5.75 12.89
N ASN A 393 -4.24 5.87 11.57
CA ASN A 393 -4.15 4.75 10.66
C ASN A 393 -2.78 4.75 9.98
N ILE A 394 -2.01 3.69 10.20
CA ILE A 394 -0.72 3.46 9.55
C ILE A 394 -0.89 2.28 8.61
N TYR A 395 -0.32 2.36 7.41
CA TYR A 395 -0.45 1.31 6.43
C TYR A 395 0.90 1.01 5.78
N ALA A 396 1.42 -0.21 5.96
CA ALA A 396 2.56 -0.68 5.16
C ALA A 396 2.08 -1.02 3.74
N TYR A 397 2.66 -0.35 2.74
CA TYR A 397 2.27 -0.51 1.34
C TYR A 397 3.50 -0.67 0.44
N THR A 398 3.37 -1.46 -0.62
CA THR A 398 4.46 -1.65 -1.59
C THR A 398 4.65 -0.39 -2.44
N ILE A 399 5.90 0.00 -2.68
CA ILE A 399 6.21 1.20 -3.48
C ILE A 399 5.86 1.05 -4.97
N ASN A 400 5.71 -0.18 -5.48
CA ASN A 400 5.37 -0.44 -6.88
C ASN A 400 3.86 -0.43 -7.17
N ASP A 401 3.02 -0.17 -6.16
CA ASP A 401 1.57 0.00 -6.32
C ASP A 401 1.08 1.32 -5.71
N PRO A 402 1.53 2.47 -6.25
CA PRO A 402 1.08 3.77 -5.78
C PRO A 402 -0.42 4.02 -6.07
N GLY A 403 -1.00 3.31 -7.05
CA GLY A 403 -2.38 3.52 -7.48
C GLY A 403 -3.38 3.18 -6.38
N GLU A 404 -3.29 1.98 -5.80
CA GLU A 404 -4.15 1.56 -4.70
C GLU A 404 -3.73 2.23 -3.38
N GLY A 405 -2.41 2.35 -3.12
CA GLY A 405 -1.91 2.99 -1.90
C GLY A 405 -2.42 4.42 -1.71
N VAL A 406 -2.55 5.20 -2.78
CA VAL A 406 -3.11 6.56 -2.72
C VAL A 406 -4.58 6.59 -2.27
N GLN A 407 -5.38 5.54 -2.53
CA GLN A 407 -6.75 5.47 -2.02
C GLN A 407 -6.76 5.40 -0.49
N CYS A 408 -5.82 4.68 0.11
CA CYS A 408 -5.66 4.64 1.56
C CYS A 408 -5.43 6.04 2.15
N LYS A 409 -4.58 6.86 1.51
CA LYS A 409 -4.33 8.24 1.96
C LYS A 409 -5.59 9.11 1.89
N ARG A 410 -6.39 8.95 0.83
CA ARG A 410 -7.50 9.87 0.49
C ARG A 410 -8.85 9.49 1.09
N ARG A 411 -9.04 8.21 1.43
CA ARG A 411 -10.35 7.67 1.88
C ARG A 411 -10.34 7.24 3.35
N ILE A 412 -9.18 6.86 3.90
CA ILE A 412 -9.06 6.33 5.26
C ILE A 412 -7.89 6.97 6.04
N GLU A 413 -7.51 8.19 5.66
CA GLU A 413 -6.56 9.07 6.38
C GLU A 413 -5.22 8.36 6.74
N SER A 414 -4.79 7.41 5.91
CA SER A 414 -3.62 6.56 6.20
C SER A 414 -2.30 7.31 6.05
N VAL A 415 -1.39 7.08 7.00
CA VAL A 415 0.05 7.30 6.83
C VAL A 415 0.66 6.06 6.20
N LEU A 416 1.06 6.17 4.93
CA LEU A 416 1.72 5.06 4.23
C LEU A 416 3.19 4.96 4.62
N ILE A 417 3.62 3.74 4.96
CA ILE A 417 5.02 3.37 5.09
C ILE A 417 5.36 2.49 3.89
N GLY A 418 6.07 3.08 2.92
CA GLY A 418 6.51 2.37 1.72
C GLY A 418 7.53 1.27 2.05
N HIS A 419 7.31 0.07 1.54
CA HIS A 419 8.28 -1.02 1.61
C HIS A 419 8.72 -1.46 0.22
N MET A 420 9.88 -2.12 0.14
CA MET A 420 10.40 -2.61 -1.14
C MET A 420 9.48 -3.68 -1.73
N PRO A 421 9.38 -3.77 -3.07
CA PRO A 421 8.81 -4.95 -3.70
C PRO A 421 9.67 -6.19 -3.38
N PRO A 422 9.16 -7.40 -3.63
CA PRO A 422 9.97 -8.61 -3.56
C PRO A 422 11.18 -8.50 -4.48
N ALA A 423 12.24 -9.25 -4.16
CA ALA A 423 13.39 -9.36 -5.03
C ALA A 423 12.96 -9.91 -6.39
N LEU A 424 13.50 -9.29 -7.45
CA LEU A 424 13.37 -9.78 -8.81
C LEU A 424 14.64 -10.55 -9.15
N ALA A 425 14.48 -11.63 -9.90
CA ALA A 425 15.58 -12.35 -10.53
C ALA A 425 15.17 -12.68 -11.97
N ARG A 426 16.17 -12.92 -12.81
CA ARG A 426 15.91 -13.54 -14.11
C ARG A 426 15.30 -14.94 -13.90
N ALA A 427 14.45 -15.36 -14.81
CA ALA A 427 13.85 -16.69 -14.75
C ALA A 427 14.92 -17.80 -14.88
N ASP A 428 16.01 -17.49 -15.60
CA ASP A 428 17.13 -18.39 -15.91
C ASP A 428 16.69 -19.63 -16.70
N GLY A 429 17.65 -20.40 -17.20
CA GLY A 429 17.39 -21.71 -17.77
C GLY A 429 16.91 -22.68 -16.68
N TYR A 430 15.66 -23.12 -16.75
CA TYR A 430 15.26 -24.29 -15.97
C TYR A 430 15.96 -25.53 -16.54
N GLU A 431 16.33 -26.52 -15.70
CA GLU A 431 17.00 -27.77 -16.14
C GLU A 431 16.31 -28.45 -17.34
N TYR A 432 15.01 -28.25 -17.52
CA TYR A 432 14.23 -28.81 -18.63
C TYR A 432 14.30 -27.98 -19.93
N LEU A 433 14.52 -26.66 -19.84
CA LEU A 433 14.72 -25.81 -21.02
C LEU A 433 16.12 -26.01 -21.61
N ASP A 434 17.12 -26.32 -20.76
CA ASP A 434 18.48 -26.63 -21.19
C ASP A 434 18.54 -27.82 -22.16
N GLU A 435 17.68 -28.82 -21.99
CA GLU A 435 17.61 -29.99 -22.87
C GLU A 435 17.22 -29.61 -24.32
N VAL A 436 16.38 -28.59 -24.49
CA VAL A 436 15.96 -28.05 -25.78
C VAL A 436 17.03 -27.10 -26.32
N GLU A 437 17.57 -26.25 -25.44
CA GLU A 437 18.54 -25.21 -25.76
C GLU A 437 19.87 -25.80 -26.29
N VAL A 438 20.39 -26.85 -25.66
CA VAL A 438 21.61 -27.54 -26.12
C VAL A 438 21.43 -28.07 -27.55
N GLN A 439 20.27 -28.64 -27.85
CA GLN A 439 19.98 -29.15 -29.19
C GLN A 439 19.81 -28.03 -30.22
N LEU A 440 19.23 -26.90 -29.82
CA LEU A 440 19.14 -25.69 -30.67
C LEU A 440 20.54 -25.14 -30.98
N GLN A 441 21.43 -25.05 -29.99
CA GLN A 441 22.81 -24.62 -30.20
C GLN A 441 23.55 -25.53 -31.19
N ASP A 442 23.40 -26.85 -31.06
CA ASP A 442 23.97 -27.80 -32.02
C ASP A 442 23.40 -27.59 -33.42
N TYR A 443 22.10 -27.35 -33.55
CA TYR A 443 21.48 -27.03 -34.85
C TYR A 443 22.10 -25.77 -35.46
N PHE A 444 22.17 -24.65 -34.74
CA PHE A 444 22.74 -23.41 -35.27
C PHE A 444 24.22 -23.55 -35.65
N LYS A 445 25.03 -24.25 -34.83
CA LYS A 445 26.45 -24.52 -35.11
C LYS A 445 26.66 -25.34 -36.38
N PHE A 446 25.84 -26.36 -36.61
CA PHE A 446 26.04 -27.29 -37.72
C PHE A 446 25.20 -27.00 -38.97
N ARG A 447 24.21 -26.10 -38.93
CA ARG A 447 23.27 -25.85 -40.05
C ARG A 447 23.93 -25.55 -41.39
N SER A 448 25.06 -24.84 -41.36
CA SER A 448 25.77 -24.39 -42.58
C SER A 448 26.61 -25.47 -43.25
N ASP A 449 27.16 -26.41 -42.47
CA ASP A 449 28.15 -27.42 -42.92
C ASP A 449 27.63 -28.87 -42.86
N SER A 450 26.39 -29.08 -42.41
CA SER A 450 25.80 -30.43 -42.24
C SER A 450 25.12 -30.96 -43.50
N SER A 451 25.09 -32.30 -43.63
CA SER A 451 24.26 -32.95 -44.65
C SER A 451 22.78 -32.81 -44.31
N GLU A 452 21.91 -32.88 -45.32
CA GLU A 452 20.45 -32.78 -45.13
C GLU A 452 19.92 -33.83 -44.11
N GLU A 453 20.52 -35.02 -44.10
CA GLU A 453 20.18 -36.11 -43.18
C GLU A 453 20.54 -35.79 -41.73
N MET A 454 21.70 -35.17 -41.49
CA MET A 454 22.11 -34.72 -40.16
C MET A 454 21.22 -33.58 -39.67
N ARG A 455 20.91 -32.61 -40.54
CA ARG A 455 20.03 -31.47 -40.23
C ARG A 455 18.63 -31.92 -39.83
N LYS A 456 18.01 -32.84 -40.58
CA LYS A 456 16.71 -33.44 -40.23
C LYS A 456 16.77 -34.22 -38.91
N GLY A 457 17.88 -34.92 -38.66
CA GLY A 457 18.11 -35.61 -37.39
C GLY A 457 18.14 -34.68 -36.18
N LEU A 458 18.75 -33.49 -36.31
CA LEU A 458 18.76 -32.46 -35.26
C LEU A 458 17.37 -31.85 -35.06
N VAL A 459 16.67 -31.48 -36.14
CA VAL A 459 15.31 -30.93 -36.07
C VAL A 459 14.35 -31.91 -35.39
N SER A 460 14.44 -33.20 -35.70
CA SER A 460 13.62 -34.24 -35.06
C SER A 460 13.92 -34.37 -33.57
N GLN A 461 15.18 -34.24 -33.15
CA GLN A 461 15.52 -34.24 -31.72
C GLN A 461 14.91 -33.03 -31.01
N ILE A 462 15.04 -31.84 -31.60
CA ILE A 462 14.50 -30.59 -31.03
C ILE A 462 12.98 -30.67 -30.93
N TYR A 463 12.31 -31.23 -31.94
CA TYR A 463 10.85 -31.45 -31.91
C TYR A 463 10.45 -32.34 -30.74
N GLU A 464 11.11 -33.49 -30.55
CA GLU A 464 10.80 -34.39 -29.44
C GLU A 464 11.07 -33.76 -28.07
N ALA A 465 12.16 -32.98 -27.94
CA ALA A 465 12.47 -32.25 -26.71
C ALA A 465 11.42 -31.16 -26.43
N ALA A 466 11.06 -30.36 -27.44
CA ALA A 466 10.03 -29.33 -27.33
C ALA A 466 8.65 -29.92 -26.97
N LYS A 467 8.32 -31.07 -27.55
CA LYS A 467 7.10 -31.83 -27.25
C LYS A 467 7.08 -32.35 -25.81
N GLN A 468 8.18 -32.96 -25.35
CA GLN A 468 8.31 -33.49 -24.00
C GLN A 468 8.06 -32.42 -22.93
N HIS A 469 8.48 -31.18 -23.20
CA HIS A 469 8.35 -30.03 -22.29
C HIS A 469 7.13 -29.14 -22.57
N ASN A 470 6.18 -29.61 -23.39
CA ASN A 470 4.93 -28.94 -23.77
C ASN A 470 5.08 -27.57 -24.48
N LEU A 471 6.25 -27.28 -25.05
CA LEU A 471 6.55 -25.99 -25.72
C LEU A 471 5.82 -25.83 -27.07
N LEU A 472 5.32 -26.92 -27.66
CA LEU A 472 4.55 -26.87 -28.91
C LEU A 472 3.31 -25.98 -28.76
N LYS A 473 2.67 -26.00 -27.59
CA LYS A 473 1.47 -25.20 -27.33
C LYS A 473 1.79 -23.71 -27.24
N ASP A 474 2.93 -23.36 -26.64
CA ASP A 474 3.42 -21.97 -26.55
C ASP A 474 3.76 -21.41 -27.94
N LEU A 475 4.21 -22.29 -28.86
CA LEU A 475 4.40 -21.97 -30.28
C LEU A 475 3.11 -21.97 -31.12
N GLY A 476 1.95 -22.27 -30.52
CA GLY A 476 0.67 -22.36 -31.23
C GLY A 476 0.53 -23.56 -32.15
N ILE A 477 1.33 -24.60 -31.95
CA ILE A 477 1.34 -25.84 -32.73
C ILE A 477 0.38 -26.85 -32.09
N ASP A 478 -0.53 -27.40 -32.90
CA ASP A 478 -1.39 -28.51 -32.50
C ASP A 478 -0.70 -29.85 -32.81
N GLU A 479 -0.28 -30.54 -31.75
CA GLU A 479 0.44 -31.81 -31.81
C GLU A 479 -0.30 -32.89 -32.63
N GLU A 480 -1.63 -32.89 -32.63
CA GLU A 480 -2.41 -33.92 -33.32
C GLU A 480 -2.43 -33.75 -34.85
N THR A 481 -2.18 -32.53 -35.33
CA THR A 481 -2.33 -32.16 -36.75
C THR A 481 -1.03 -31.74 -37.41
N PHE A 482 0.01 -31.46 -36.63
CA PHE A 482 1.29 -30.98 -37.12
C PHE A 482 2.19 -32.11 -37.64
N ASP A 483 2.81 -31.89 -38.80
CA ASP A 483 3.82 -32.80 -39.35
C ASP A 483 5.21 -32.46 -38.79
N PRO A 484 5.88 -33.37 -38.05
CA PRO A 484 7.21 -33.12 -37.50
C PRO A 484 8.26 -32.74 -38.56
N ASP A 485 8.08 -33.15 -39.82
CA ASP A 485 9.00 -32.79 -40.92
C ASP A 485 8.99 -31.27 -41.23
N ASP A 486 7.93 -30.56 -40.87
CA ASP A 486 7.79 -29.11 -41.05
C ASP A 486 8.32 -28.29 -39.86
N PHE A 487 8.84 -28.94 -38.81
CA PHE A 487 9.25 -28.27 -37.58
C PHE A 487 10.46 -27.34 -37.74
N GLU A 488 11.23 -27.48 -38.81
CA GLU A 488 12.39 -26.63 -39.06
C GLU A 488 12.04 -25.13 -39.13
N GLU A 489 10.86 -24.78 -39.62
CA GLU A 489 10.40 -23.38 -39.69
C GLU A 489 10.20 -22.75 -38.29
N TYR A 490 10.03 -23.59 -37.27
CA TYR A 490 9.78 -23.18 -35.88
C TYR A 490 11.05 -23.12 -35.03
N ILE A 491 12.21 -23.50 -35.56
CA ILE A 491 13.46 -23.48 -34.81
C ILE A 491 13.87 -22.07 -34.38
N ILE A 492 13.73 -21.09 -35.27
CA ILE A 492 14.02 -19.68 -34.96
C ILE A 492 12.99 -19.13 -33.95
N PRO A 493 11.66 -19.25 -34.17
CA PRO A 493 10.67 -18.87 -33.17
C PRO A 493 10.85 -19.53 -31.81
N LEU A 494 11.23 -20.81 -31.77
CA LEU A 494 11.49 -21.53 -30.52
C LEU A 494 12.69 -20.96 -29.78
N HIS A 495 13.80 -20.70 -30.48
CA HIS A 495 14.98 -20.09 -29.85
C HIS A 495 14.74 -18.66 -29.37
N GLU A 496 13.98 -17.87 -30.13
CA GLU A 496 13.55 -16.52 -29.71
C GLU A 496 12.68 -16.57 -28.46
N TYR A 497 11.69 -17.48 -28.42
CA TYR A 497 10.84 -17.69 -27.26
C TYR A 497 11.65 -18.10 -26.02
N LEU A 498 12.58 -19.06 -26.15
CA LEU A 498 13.43 -19.50 -25.04
C LEU A 498 14.33 -18.37 -24.53
N SER A 499 14.90 -17.58 -25.44
CA SER A 499 15.70 -16.40 -25.09
C SER A 499 14.88 -15.35 -24.34
N GLU A 500 13.63 -15.11 -24.75
CA GLU A 500 12.72 -14.18 -24.06
C GLU A 500 12.36 -14.69 -22.65
N VAL A 501 12.06 -15.99 -22.52
CA VAL A 501 11.73 -16.61 -21.23
C VAL A 501 12.91 -16.49 -20.26
N GLU A 502 14.13 -16.79 -20.70
CA GLU A 502 15.35 -16.70 -19.88
C GLU A 502 15.62 -15.26 -19.41
N ASP A 503 15.47 -14.27 -20.30
CA ASP A 503 15.72 -12.85 -20.00
C ASP A 503 14.55 -12.18 -19.23
N THR A 504 13.43 -12.88 -18.99
CA THR A 504 12.28 -12.37 -18.24
C THR A 504 12.60 -12.24 -16.75
N LEU A 505 12.19 -11.13 -16.12
CA LEU A 505 12.29 -10.94 -14.68
C LEU A 505 11.06 -11.48 -13.97
N VAL A 506 11.29 -12.36 -12.99
CA VAL A 506 10.26 -12.95 -12.14
C VAL A 506 10.51 -12.57 -10.68
N ARG A 507 9.48 -12.69 -9.85
CA ARG A 507 9.62 -12.55 -8.40
C ARG A 507 10.29 -13.82 -7.87
N SER A 508 11.48 -13.69 -7.29
CA SER A 508 12.23 -14.82 -6.74
C SER A 508 11.93 -15.10 -5.27
N ASP A 509 11.29 -14.15 -4.58
CA ASP A 509 10.99 -14.23 -3.15
C ASP A 509 9.77 -13.38 -2.77
N LEU A 510 9.45 -13.35 -1.48
CA LEU A 510 8.56 -12.37 -0.86
C LEU A 510 9.40 -11.37 -0.05
N HIS A 511 8.99 -10.10 -0.06
CA HIS A 511 9.59 -9.12 0.83
C HIS A 511 9.17 -9.41 2.28
N ILE A 512 10.08 -9.19 3.23
CA ILE A 512 9.76 -9.16 4.67
C ILE A 512 10.01 -7.73 5.15
N LEU A 513 9.00 -7.11 5.76
CA LEU A 513 9.03 -5.70 6.12
C LEU A 513 10.25 -5.38 7.01
N GLY A 514 11.09 -4.46 6.54
CA GLY A 514 12.30 -4.02 7.25
C GLY A 514 13.53 -4.92 7.05
N ARG A 515 13.44 -5.96 6.21
CA ARG A 515 14.60 -6.76 5.77
C ARG A 515 14.99 -6.38 4.34
N VAL A 516 16.27 -6.17 4.11
CA VAL A 516 16.82 -6.06 2.75
C VAL A 516 17.11 -7.46 2.19
N PRO A 517 16.96 -7.69 0.87
CA PRO A 517 17.38 -8.94 0.24
C PRO A 517 18.81 -9.31 0.65
N GLN A 518 19.08 -10.61 0.74
CA GLN A 518 20.38 -11.15 1.15
C GLN A 518 20.94 -12.05 0.04
N LEU A 519 22.26 -12.22 0.01
CA LEU A 519 22.94 -13.17 -0.87
C LEU A 519 22.56 -12.95 -2.34
N GLN A 520 22.30 -14.02 -3.09
CA GLN A 520 21.96 -13.97 -4.51
C GLN A 520 20.75 -13.07 -4.82
N HIS A 521 19.76 -12.95 -3.93
CA HIS A 521 18.61 -12.05 -4.14
C HIS A 521 19.03 -10.57 -4.06
N TYR A 522 20.07 -10.24 -3.32
CA TYR A 522 20.64 -8.88 -3.30
C TYR A 522 21.34 -8.56 -4.62
N ASP A 523 22.14 -9.49 -5.13
CA ASP A 523 22.89 -9.32 -6.39
C ASP A 523 21.95 -9.21 -7.60
N GLU A 524 20.93 -10.08 -7.67
CA GLU A 524 19.91 -10.02 -8.72
C GLU A 524 19.07 -8.74 -8.64
N MET A 525 18.82 -8.22 -7.43
CA MET A 525 18.14 -6.93 -7.26
C MET A 525 19.01 -5.76 -7.77
N ILE A 526 20.32 -5.76 -7.49
CA ILE A 526 21.25 -4.76 -8.03
C ILE A 526 21.31 -4.85 -9.56
N TYR A 527 21.45 -6.07 -10.09
CA TYR A 527 21.44 -6.32 -11.52
C TYR A 527 20.16 -5.74 -12.16
N THR A 528 19.00 -6.06 -11.59
CA THR A 528 17.69 -5.61 -12.10
C THR A 528 17.55 -4.10 -12.07
N LEU A 529 17.96 -3.44 -10.98
CA LEU A 529 17.90 -1.98 -10.85
C LEU A 529 18.79 -1.27 -11.88
N MET A 530 19.87 -1.93 -12.32
CA MET A 530 20.84 -1.37 -13.27
C MET A 530 20.71 -1.90 -14.69
N ARG A 531 19.65 -2.65 -15.00
CA ARG A 531 19.38 -3.23 -16.32
C ARG A 531 18.97 -2.19 -17.35
N LEU A 532 18.41 -1.05 -16.92
CA LEU A 532 17.95 0.04 -17.78
C LEU A 532 18.76 1.32 -17.56
N ASP A 533 18.80 2.16 -18.59
CA ASP A 533 19.41 3.48 -18.51
C ASP A 533 18.65 4.37 -17.51
N ASN A 534 19.39 5.16 -16.73
CA ASN A 534 18.83 6.12 -15.77
C ASN A 534 19.14 7.56 -16.21
N GLY A 535 18.25 8.12 -17.03
CA GLY A 535 18.46 9.43 -17.63
C GLY A 535 19.61 9.41 -18.63
N GLU A 536 20.68 10.15 -18.34
CA GLU A 536 21.90 10.16 -19.18
C GLU A 536 22.91 9.08 -18.80
N ILE A 537 22.69 8.37 -17.69
CA ILE A 537 23.57 7.29 -17.22
C ILE A 537 23.13 5.98 -17.89
N LYS A 538 24.00 5.41 -18.73
CA LYS A 538 23.78 4.10 -19.36
C LYS A 538 23.63 2.98 -18.33
N SER A 539 22.86 1.97 -18.68
CA SER A 539 22.72 0.73 -17.93
C SER A 539 24.07 0.03 -17.79
N LEU A 540 24.20 -0.77 -16.73
CA LEU A 540 25.41 -1.54 -16.52
C LEU A 540 25.54 -2.66 -17.57
N ARG A 541 24.40 -3.21 -18.03
CA ARG A 541 24.32 -4.19 -19.12
C ARG A 541 24.82 -3.62 -20.45
N ASP A 542 24.36 -2.42 -20.84
CA ASP A 542 24.84 -1.73 -22.05
C ASP A 542 26.33 -1.38 -21.95
N THR A 543 26.81 -0.98 -20.76
CA THR A 543 28.22 -0.65 -20.56
C THR A 543 29.13 -1.87 -20.79
N PHE A 544 28.74 -3.05 -20.29
CA PHE A 544 29.49 -4.28 -20.51
C PHE A 544 29.42 -4.73 -21.97
N ALA A 545 28.25 -4.66 -22.61
CA ALA A 545 28.07 -4.97 -24.02
C ALA A 545 28.95 -4.07 -24.91
N SER A 546 28.88 -2.76 -24.68
CA SER A 546 29.68 -1.75 -25.40
C SER A 546 31.19 -1.99 -25.23
N ASN A 547 31.65 -2.39 -24.03
CA ASN A 547 33.06 -2.71 -23.78
C ASN A 547 33.51 -3.99 -24.49
N ALA A 548 32.60 -4.94 -24.69
CA ALA A 548 32.83 -6.15 -25.49
C ALA A 548 32.69 -5.88 -27.01
N GLY A 549 32.28 -4.67 -27.42
CA GLY A 549 32.13 -4.29 -28.83
C GLY A 549 30.77 -4.62 -29.43
N TYR A 550 29.77 -4.90 -28.60
CA TYR A 550 28.41 -5.27 -29.02
C TYR A 550 27.40 -4.17 -28.72
N ASP A 551 26.34 -4.12 -29.53
CA ASP A 551 25.14 -3.33 -29.25
C ASP A 551 24.12 -4.22 -28.52
N ILE A 552 23.77 -3.84 -27.28
CA ILE A 552 22.88 -4.65 -26.43
C ILE A 552 21.48 -4.78 -27.04
N LEU A 553 20.98 -3.79 -27.77
CA LEU A 553 19.66 -3.83 -28.38
C LEU A 553 19.61 -4.85 -29.52
N GLU A 554 20.66 -4.90 -30.33
CA GLU A 554 20.78 -5.88 -31.42
C GLU A 554 20.83 -7.31 -30.89
N LEU A 555 21.53 -7.54 -29.78
CA LEU A 555 21.61 -8.86 -29.15
C LEU A 555 20.25 -9.33 -28.61
N ILE A 556 19.44 -8.41 -28.07
CA ILE A 556 18.13 -8.71 -27.50
C ILE A 556 17.06 -8.87 -28.60
N GLU A 557 17.06 -8.00 -29.62
CA GLU A 557 16.06 -8.02 -30.68
C GLU A 557 16.26 -9.17 -31.68
N ASN A 558 17.50 -9.62 -31.87
CA ASN A 558 17.84 -10.66 -32.84
C ASN A 558 18.69 -11.78 -32.20
N PRO A 559 18.16 -12.55 -31.23
CA PRO A 559 18.94 -13.54 -30.47
C PRO A 559 19.44 -14.70 -31.36
N SER A 560 18.69 -15.04 -32.42
CA SER A 560 18.98 -16.12 -33.37
C SER A 560 20.01 -15.75 -34.45
N SER A 561 20.44 -14.48 -34.52
CA SER A 561 21.47 -14.05 -35.47
C SER A 561 22.86 -14.50 -35.03
N MET A 562 23.72 -14.79 -36.01
CA MET A 562 25.11 -15.18 -35.82
C MET A 562 26.05 -14.15 -36.44
N ASP A 563 27.26 -14.02 -35.90
CA ASP A 563 28.31 -13.20 -36.51
C ASP A 563 29.18 -13.97 -37.52
N GLU A 564 30.26 -13.33 -37.97
CA GLU A 564 31.23 -13.91 -38.89
C GLU A 564 32.00 -15.10 -38.29
N GLU A 565 32.01 -15.25 -36.97
CA GLU A 565 32.66 -16.33 -36.23
C GLU A 565 31.70 -17.50 -35.91
N GLY A 566 30.41 -17.33 -36.19
CA GLY A 566 29.36 -18.33 -36.00
C GLY A 566 28.78 -18.37 -34.58
N GLU A 567 29.04 -17.35 -33.76
CA GLU A 567 28.52 -17.26 -32.39
C GLU A 567 27.16 -16.57 -32.37
N LEU A 568 26.19 -17.16 -31.65
CA LEU A 568 24.84 -16.63 -31.51
C LEU A 568 24.81 -15.36 -30.67
N ASN A 569 23.91 -14.45 -31.03
CA ASN A 569 23.65 -13.24 -30.23
C ASN A 569 23.17 -13.58 -28.80
N SER A 570 22.37 -14.65 -28.63
CA SER A 570 21.96 -15.16 -27.31
C SER A 570 23.14 -15.65 -26.46
N GLU A 571 24.12 -16.35 -27.05
CA GLU A 571 25.34 -16.81 -26.36
C GLU A 571 26.19 -15.62 -25.87
N LYS A 572 26.33 -14.59 -26.70
CA LYS A 572 27.04 -13.34 -26.33
C LYS A 572 26.34 -12.60 -25.20
N LEU A 573 25.02 -12.52 -25.27
CA LEU A 573 24.21 -11.88 -24.23
C LEU A 573 24.41 -12.58 -22.88
N ARG A 574 24.37 -13.92 -22.86
CA ARG A 574 24.68 -14.73 -21.67
C ARG A 574 26.09 -14.46 -21.14
N ALA A 575 27.09 -14.35 -22.01
CA ALA A 575 28.47 -14.06 -21.61
C ALA A 575 28.62 -12.66 -20.96
N ILE A 576 27.94 -11.66 -21.52
CA ILE A 576 27.87 -10.29 -20.96
C ILE A 576 27.24 -10.33 -19.57
N ASP A 577 26.08 -10.98 -19.45
CA ASP A 577 25.31 -11.06 -18.22
C ASP A 577 26.05 -11.85 -17.13
N SER A 578 26.76 -12.92 -17.50
CA SER A 578 27.62 -13.68 -16.59
C SER A 578 28.80 -12.83 -16.09
N SER A 579 29.46 -12.09 -16.97
CA SER A 579 30.55 -11.17 -16.61
C SER A 579 30.08 -10.06 -15.68
N LEU A 580 28.88 -9.54 -15.92
CA LEU A 580 28.24 -8.54 -15.09
C LEU A 580 27.91 -9.10 -13.69
N ARG A 581 27.39 -10.32 -13.62
CA ARG A 581 27.13 -11.00 -12.34
C ARG A 581 28.41 -11.19 -11.53
N GLU A 582 29.47 -11.71 -12.14
CA GLU A 582 30.78 -11.84 -11.48
C GLU A 582 31.30 -10.49 -10.98
N PHE A 583 31.05 -9.41 -11.71
CA PHE A 583 31.43 -8.07 -11.28
C PHE A 583 30.66 -7.63 -10.03
N ILE A 584 29.34 -7.84 -9.99
CA ILE A 584 28.50 -7.49 -8.83
C ILE A 584 28.91 -8.30 -7.59
N GLU A 585 29.14 -9.60 -7.76
CA GLU A 585 29.59 -10.51 -6.68
C GLU A 585 30.96 -10.08 -6.09
N ARG A 586 31.82 -9.42 -6.87
CA ARG A 586 33.13 -8.91 -6.41
C ARG A 586 33.07 -7.57 -5.69
N LEU A 587 31.94 -6.85 -5.71
CA LEU A 587 31.84 -5.50 -5.11
C LEU A 587 31.66 -5.51 -3.59
N HIS A 588 31.35 -6.66 -3.00
CA HIS A 588 31.14 -6.86 -1.56
C HIS A 588 31.91 -8.07 -1.05
#